data_AF-A0A097H1C6-F1
#
_entry.id   AF-A0A097H1C6-F1
#
_cell.length_a   1.000
_cell.length_b   1.000
_cell.length_c   1.000
_cell.angle_alpha   90.00
_cell.angle_beta   90.00
_cell.angle_gamma   90.00
#
_symmetry.space_group_name_H-M   'P 1'
#
loop_
_entity.id
_entity.type
_entity.pdbx_description
1 polymer ?
#
loop_
_entity_poly.entity_id
_entity_poly.type
_entity_poly.pdbx_seq_one_letter_code
_entity_poly.pdbx_strand_id
1 'polypeptide(L)'
;MEGKSMLKLSHVLAFLLLASLFQSLMARDLISDGIEVLQLPVENEGESVFCPGKLSWPELVGMPAGYAKAIIEKENSIVHDVRLLLPGMVKPANYVCGRVFLVVDLKLIVQIPPSMG
;
A
#
# COMPACT_ATOMS: atom_id res chain seq x y z
N MET A 1 -17.29 15.79 65.84
CA MET A 1 -18.22 15.25 64.82
C MET A 1 -17.44 15.14 63.51
N GLU A 2 -16.42 14.28 63.46
CA GLU A 2 -15.38 14.36 62.41
C GLU A 2 -15.43 13.19 61.40
N GLY A 3 -16.26 12.17 61.63
CA GLY A 3 -16.33 10.99 60.75
C GLY A 3 -17.23 11.15 59.52
N LYS A 4 -18.27 11.99 59.59
CA LYS A 4 -19.21 12.21 58.47
C LYS A 4 -18.61 13.04 57.34
N SER A 5 -17.65 13.93 57.64
CA SER A 5 -16.98 14.78 56.65
C SER A 5 -15.95 13.99 55.84
N MET A 6 -15.14 13.15 56.50
CA MET A 6 -14.14 12.32 55.83
C MET A 6 -14.74 11.24 54.92
N LEU A 7 -15.87 10.63 55.33
CA LEU A 7 -16.60 9.69 54.48
C LEU A 7 -17.12 10.40 53.22
N LYS A 8 -17.64 11.63 53.33
CA LYS A 8 -18.08 12.41 52.17
C LYS A 8 -16.93 12.75 51.23
N LEU A 9 -15.76 13.13 51.76
CA LEU A 9 -14.58 13.41 50.95
C LEU A 9 -14.06 12.16 50.24
N SER A 10 -14.06 11.01 50.92
CA SER A 10 -13.67 9.72 50.33
C SER A 10 -14.60 9.28 49.20
N HIS A 11 -15.91 9.51 49.32
CA HIS A 11 -16.85 9.19 48.24
C HIS A 11 -16.65 10.14 47.06
N VAL A 12 -16.44 11.44 47.30
CA VAL A 12 -16.16 12.40 46.23
C VAL A 12 -14.85 12.05 45.51
N LEU A 13 -13.79 11.68 46.23
CA LEU A 13 -12.54 11.19 45.65
C LEU A 13 -12.74 9.88 44.88
N ALA A 14 -13.51 8.92 45.40
CA ALA A 14 -13.80 7.68 44.69
C ALA A 14 -14.60 7.93 43.40
N PHE A 15 -15.58 8.84 43.42
CA PHE A 15 -16.32 9.26 42.24
C PHE A 15 -15.43 9.98 41.22
N LEU A 16 -14.51 10.84 41.66
CA LEU A 16 -13.54 11.50 40.77
C LEU A 16 -12.54 10.51 40.15
N LEU A 17 -12.10 9.50 40.90
CA LEU A 17 -11.22 8.44 40.41
C LEU A 17 -11.94 7.46 39.47
N LEU A 18 -13.22 7.15 39.72
CA LEU A 18 -14.04 6.40 38.77
C LEU A 18 -14.28 7.21 37.49
N ALA A 19 -14.60 8.51 37.63
CA ALA A 19 -14.84 9.40 36.50
C ALA A 19 -13.58 9.56 35.61
N SER A 20 -12.38 9.63 36.20
CA SER A 20 -11.13 9.67 35.43
C SER A 20 -10.84 8.34 34.72
N LEU A 21 -11.29 7.20 35.27
CA LEU A 21 -11.24 5.91 34.58
C LEU A 21 -12.11 5.90 33.30
N PHE A 22 -13.31 6.47 33.35
CA PHE A 22 -14.19 6.57 32.18
C PHE A 22 -13.72 7.62 31.15
N GLN A 23 -13.10 8.72 31.59
CA GLN A 23 -12.44 9.65 30.65
C GLN A 23 -11.30 8.99 29.88
N SER A 24 -10.59 8.02 30.48
CA SER A 24 -9.54 7.26 29.79
C SER A 24 -10.09 6.24 28.77
N LEU A 25 -11.36 5.84 28.88
CA LEU A 25 -12.01 4.93 27.93
C LEU A 25 -12.58 5.70 26.74
N MET A 26 -13.23 6.84 26.97
CA MET A 26 -13.78 7.70 25.89
C MET A 26 -12.71 8.44 25.09
N ALA A 27 -11.49 8.59 25.63
CA ALA A 27 -10.33 9.09 24.87
C ALA A 27 -9.73 8.04 23.92
N ARG A 28 -10.09 6.76 24.02
CA ARG A 28 -9.60 5.71 23.12
C ARG A 28 -10.45 5.57 21.86
N ASP A 29 -11.71 6.00 21.88
CA ASP A 29 -12.61 5.88 20.71
C ASP A 29 -12.51 7.06 19.70
N LEU A 30 -11.63 8.04 19.92
CA LEU A 30 -11.26 9.02 18.88
C LEU A 30 -9.92 8.72 18.19
N ILE A 31 -9.26 7.61 18.53
CA ILE A 31 -8.07 7.10 17.82
C ILE A 31 -8.43 5.81 17.05
N SER A 32 -9.73 5.53 16.89
CA SER A 32 -10.23 4.54 15.93
C SER A 32 -10.65 5.24 14.62
N ASP A 33 -9.81 6.15 14.13
CA ASP A 33 -9.90 6.62 12.76
C ASP A 33 -8.48 6.82 12.22
N GLY A 34 -8.08 5.94 11.32
CA GLY A 34 -6.77 5.97 10.68
C GLY A 34 -5.88 4.83 11.12
N ILE A 35 -5.73 3.86 10.22
CA ILE A 35 -4.56 2.99 10.14
C ILE A 35 -3.31 3.86 10.35
N GLU A 36 -2.56 3.68 11.44
CA GLU A 36 -1.17 4.13 11.51
C GLU A 36 -0.40 3.31 10.47
N VAL A 37 -0.44 3.78 9.23
CA VAL A 37 0.58 3.47 8.25
C VAL A 37 1.86 3.91 8.91
N LEU A 38 2.77 2.96 9.18
CA LEU A 38 4.09 3.20 9.75
C LEU A 38 4.67 4.47 9.14
N GLN A 39 4.63 5.58 9.88
CA GLN A 39 5.18 6.85 9.43
C GLN A 39 6.71 6.69 9.48
N LEU A 40 7.28 6.19 8.40
CA LEU A 40 8.73 6.21 8.21
C LEU A 40 9.15 7.68 8.22
N PRO A 41 10.19 8.06 8.99
CA PRO A 41 10.63 9.44 9.05
C PRO A 41 11.20 9.83 7.68
N VAL A 42 10.38 10.50 6.86
CA VAL A 42 10.81 11.15 5.63
C VAL A 42 11.43 12.50 6.03
N GLU A 43 12.67 12.43 6.48
CA GLU A 43 13.60 13.56 6.47
C GLU A 43 14.73 13.24 5.49
N ASN A 44 14.37 13.05 4.23
CA ASN A 44 15.25 13.32 3.10
C ASN A 44 14.40 13.43 1.83
N GLU A 45 14.71 14.39 0.98
CA GLU A 45 14.21 14.51 -0.38
C GLU A 45 14.68 13.27 -1.17
N GLY A 46 13.99 12.13 -1.13
CA GLY A 46 14.55 10.90 -1.70
C GLY A 46 13.66 9.67 -1.67
N GLU A 47 13.28 9.23 -2.88
CA GLU A 47 12.79 7.90 -3.24
C GLU A 47 11.34 7.55 -2.84
N SER A 48 10.42 7.74 -3.79
CA SER A 48 9.08 7.18 -3.70
C SER A 48 9.17 5.64 -3.69
N VAL A 49 8.67 5.02 -2.61
CA VAL A 49 8.53 3.54 -2.49
C VAL A 49 7.64 2.94 -3.61
N PHE A 50 6.93 3.78 -4.34
CA PHE A 50 6.04 3.41 -5.44
C PHE A 50 6.64 3.77 -6.79
N CYS A 51 6.58 2.85 -7.76
CA CYS A 51 6.92 3.17 -9.14
C CYS A 51 5.89 4.16 -9.73
N PRO A 52 6.30 5.25 -10.38
CA PRO A 52 5.39 6.19 -10.98
C PRO A 52 4.72 5.64 -12.25
N GLY A 53 3.59 6.25 -12.61
CA GLY A 53 2.88 5.97 -13.86
C GLY A 53 2.03 4.71 -13.84
N LYS A 54 1.58 4.30 -15.02
CA LYS A 54 0.72 3.12 -15.20
C LYS A 54 1.54 1.83 -14.98
N LEU A 55 0.99 0.90 -14.21
CA LEU A 55 1.70 -0.33 -13.79
C LEU A 55 1.16 -1.62 -14.43
N SER A 56 0.02 -1.56 -15.11
CA SER A 56 -0.64 -2.72 -15.70
C SER A 56 -1.44 -2.34 -16.95
N TRP A 57 -1.52 -3.25 -17.91
CA TRP A 57 -2.13 -3.06 -19.23
C TRP A 57 -3.07 -4.21 -19.61
N PRO A 58 -4.17 -4.43 -18.86
CA PRO A 58 -5.10 -5.53 -19.13
C PRO A 58 -5.69 -5.52 -20.55
N GLU A 59 -5.82 -4.36 -21.18
CA GLU A 59 -6.31 -4.17 -22.54
C GLU A 59 -5.40 -4.74 -23.63
N LEU A 60 -4.13 -5.05 -23.32
CA LEU A 60 -3.16 -5.56 -24.28
C LEU A 60 -3.18 -7.09 -24.42
N VAL A 61 -4.00 -7.80 -23.64
CA VAL A 61 -4.20 -9.24 -23.80
C VAL A 61 -4.82 -9.53 -25.17
N GLY A 62 -4.26 -10.53 -25.87
CA GLY A 62 -4.65 -10.88 -27.24
C GLY A 62 -3.99 -10.04 -28.33
N MET A 63 -3.22 -9.01 -27.97
CA MET A 63 -2.50 -8.19 -28.94
C MET A 63 -1.14 -8.80 -29.31
N PRO A 64 -0.60 -8.48 -30.50
CA PRO A 64 0.77 -8.84 -30.85
C PRO A 64 1.79 -8.18 -29.91
N ALA A 65 2.83 -8.92 -29.51
CA ALA A 65 3.83 -8.46 -28.55
C ALA A 65 4.51 -7.13 -28.95
N GLY A 66 4.79 -6.95 -30.25
CA GLY A 66 5.38 -5.70 -30.76
C GLY A 66 4.46 -4.49 -30.60
N TYR A 67 3.15 -4.67 -30.84
CA TYR A 67 2.16 -3.62 -30.61
C TYR A 67 2.05 -3.29 -29.11
N ALA A 68 1.95 -4.32 -28.28
CA ALA A 68 1.87 -4.16 -26.82
C ALA A 68 3.09 -3.41 -26.26
N LYS A 69 4.30 -3.77 -26.71
CA LYS A 69 5.53 -3.08 -26.34
C LYS A 69 5.48 -1.58 -26.65
N ALA A 70 5.06 -1.21 -27.86
CA ALA A 70 4.99 0.19 -28.27
C ALA A 70 3.99 1.00 -27.44
N ILE A 71 2.85 0.41 -27.05
CA ILE A 71 1.88 1.06 -26.17
C ILE A 71 2.44 1.26 -24.76
N ILE A 72 3.08 0.23 -24.18
CA ILE A 72 3.66 0.30 -22.83
C ILE A 72 4.72 1.40 -22.74
N GLU A 73 5.67 1.42 -23.68
CA GLU A 73 6.74 2.43 -23.71
C GLU A 73 6.19 3.85 -23.92
N LYS A 74 5.09 3.99 -24.66
CA LYS A 74 4.43 5.27 -24.89
C LYS A 74 3.67 5.76 -23.65
N GLU A 75 2.99 4.86 -22.94
CA GLU A 75 2.11 5.21 -21.82
C GLU A 75 2.84 5.38 -20.49
N ASN A 76 4.00 4.74 -20.32
CA ASN A 76 4.83 4.91 -19.14
C ASN A 76 6.29 5.12 -19.51
N SER A 77 6.75 6.38 -19.43
CA SER A 77 8.11 6.80 -19.78
C SER A 77 9.21 6.27 -18.87
N ILE A 78 8.88 5.73 -17.69
CA ILE A 78 9.88 5.07 -16.84
C ILE A 78 10.19 3.64 -17.30
N VAL A 79 9.38 3.07 -18.19
CA VAL A 79 9.62 1.75 -18.76
C VAL A 79 10.79 1.80 -19.72
N HIS A 80 11.84 1.06 -19.39
CA HIS A 80 13.07 0.95 -20.17
C HIS A 80 13.44 -0.51 -20.50
N ASP A 81 12.74 -1.49 -19.91
CA ASP A 81 12.99 -2.91 -20.11
C ASP A 81 11.68 -3.69 -20.31
N VAL A 82 11.32 -3.98 -21.56
CA VAL A 82 10.17 -4.84 -21.88
C VAL A 82 10.67 -6.22 -22.30
N ARG A 83 10.46 -7.23 -21.45
CA ARG A 83 10.94 -8.60 -21.66
C ARG A 83 9.84 -9.53 -22.14
N LEU A 84 10.11 -10.29 -23.20
CA LEU A 84 9.22 -11.36 -23.63
C LEU A 84 9.50 -12.63 -22.83
N LEU A 85 8.44 -13.27 -22.35
CA LEU A 85 8.46 -14.58 -21.72
C LEU A 85 7.65 -15.55 -22.57
N LEU A 86 8.35 -16.46 -23.23
CA LEU A 86 7.76 -17.58 -23.97
C LEU A 86 7.32 -18.68 -22.99
N PRO A 87 6.44 -19.60 -23.42
CA PRO A 87 6.02 -20.71 -22.59
C PRO A 87 7.21 -21.53 -22.07
N GLY A 88 7.25 -21.78 -20.76
CA GLY A 88 8.33 -22.50 -20.08
C GLY A 88 9.51 -21.64 -19.60
N MET A 89 9.55 -20.35 -19.93
CA MET A 89 10.55 -19.43 -19.36
C MET A 89 10.21 -19.06 -17.92
N VAL A 90 11.23 -18.97 -17.05
CA VAL A 90 11.07 -18.55 -15.66
C VAL A 90 11.11 -17.03 -15.57
N LYS A 91 10.09 -16.43 -14.94
CA LYS A 91 10.07 -15.00 -14.62
C LYS A 91 11.04 -14.74 -13.46
N PRO A 92 11.95 -13.75 -13.57
CA PRO A 92 12.74 -13.26 -12.44
C PRO A 92 11.87 -12.91 -11.22
N ALA A 93 12.33 -13.24 -10.02
CA ALA A 93 11.57 -13.05 -8.78
C ALA A 93 11.71 -11.65 -8.16
N ASN A 94 12.72 -10.88 -8.56
CA ASN A 94 12.90 -9.51 -8.08
C ASN A 94 11.89 -8.56 -8.74
N TYR A 95 11.52 -7.47 -8.07
CA TYR A 95 10.66 -6.43 -8.61
C TYR A 95 11.50 -5.22 -9.03
N VAL A 96 11.35 -4.74 -10.26
CA VAL A 96 12.12 -3.59 -10.79
C VAL A 96 11.18 -2.58 -11.45
N CYS A 97 11.20 -1.32 -10.99
CA CYS A 97 10.49 -0.24 -11.66
C CYS A 97 11.00 -0.07 -13.08
N GLY A 98 10.07 0.10 -14.04
CA GLY A 98 10.42 0.29 -15.44
C GLY A 98 10.73 -1.01 -16.21
N ARG A 99 10.62 -2.17 -15.55
CA ARG A 99 10.62 -3.46 -16.23
C ARG A 99 9.20 -3.99 -16.36
N VAL A 100 8.84 -4.48 -17.54
CA VAL A 100 7.53 -5.08 -17.82
C VAL A 100 7.72 -6.41 -18.53
N PHE A 101 6.98 -7.42 -18.09
CA PHE A 101 7.00 -8.74 -18.73
C PHE A 101 5.80 -8.93 -19.65
N LEU A 102 6.08 -9.26 -20.91
CA LEU A 102 5.11 -9.72 -21.89
C LEU A 102 5.14 -11.25 -21.93
N VAL A 103 4.21 -11.89 -21.23
CA VAL A 103 4.02 -13.33 -21.33
C VAL A 103 3.20 -13.63 -22.58
N VAL A 104 3.81 -14.35 -23.51
CA VAL A 104 3.28 -14.57 -24.86
C VAL A 104 3.21 -16.05 -25.21
N ASP A 105 2.40 -16.38 -26.19
CA ASP A 105 2.40 -17.72 -26.81
C ASP A 105 3.49 -17.86 -27.89
N LEU A 106 3.54 -19.02 -28.56
CA LEU A 106 4.48 -19.27 -29.66
C LEU A 106 4.22 -18.41 -30.90
N LYS A 107 3.06 -17.75 -31.00
CA LYS A 107 2.71 -16.80 -32.06
C LYS A 107 2.99 -15.34 -31.65
N LEU A 108 3.63 -15.13 -30.50
CA LEU A 108 3.93 -13.82 -29.92
C LEU A 108 2.67 -12.99 -29.63
N ILE A 109 1.57 -13.66 -29.27
CA ILE A 109 0.35 -13.03 -28.78
C ILE A 109 0.39 -12.97 -27.26
N VAL A 110 0.04 -11.82 -26.69
CA VAL A 110 0.03 -11.60 -25.23
C VAL A 110 -1.09 -12.41 -24.58
N GLN A 111 -0.72 -13.25 -23.60
CA GLN A 111 -1.65 -14.21 -22.99
C GLN A 111 -2.23 -13.75 -21.65
N ILE A 112 -1.50 -12.92 -20.90
CA ILE A 112 -1.93 -12.38 -19.61
C ILE A 112 -1.65 -10.88 -19.54
N PRO A 113 -2.33 -10.13 -18.65
CA PRO A 113 -2.12 -8.70 -18.49
C PRO A 113 -0.64 -8.37 -18.23
N PRO A 114 0.02 -7.60 -19.11
CA PRO A 114 1.34 -7.07 -18.85
C PRO A 114 1.31 -6.20 -17.60
N SER A 115 2.31 -6.38 -16.74
CA SER A 115 2.45 -5.62 -15.50
C SER A 115 3.91 -5.34 -15.19
N MET A 116 4.15 -4.22 -14.52
CA MET A 116 5.47 -3.83 -14.05
C MET A 116 5.98 -4.81 -13.00
N GLY A 117 7.26 -5.17 -13.09
CA GLY A 117 7.97 -6.00 -12.13
C GLY A 117 9.30 -6.53 -12.65
#